data_AF-A0A921LTZ1-F1
#
_entry.id   AF-A0A921LTZ1-F1
#
_cell.length_a   1.000
_cell.length_b   1.000
_cell.length_c   1.000
_cell.angle_alpha   90.00
_cell.angle_beta   90.00
_cell.angle_gamma   90.00
#
_symmetry.space_group_name_H-M   'P 1'
#
loop_
_entity.id
_entity.type
_entity.pdbx_description
1 polymer ?
#
loop_
_entity_poly.entity_id
_entity_poly.type
_entity_poly.pdbx_seq_one_letter_code
_entity_poly.pdbx_strand_id
1 'polypeptide(L)'
;MSDLPTVAFVCTHNACRSQIAEAVARIWADGAVIPYSAGTHPVERVNPDALRVLHDRYGIDASTQRPKALDTLPNIDILITMGCGVACPTLPAQHREDWGLEDPTGQEDKAFIATIDAIIERTLDLRERIRANHLEGSPELTRHRVARRFKALADPTRLHVVQLLVQHDELCACKLLPHLGIGQPTLSHHMAQLCSEGLVIPRKDGRWTHYRLNRCALASMRDALGKDLEGGR
;
A
#
# COMPACT_ATOMS: atom_id res chain seq x y z
N MET A 1 -1.93 -7.91 -16.59
CA MET A 1 -2.10 -8.02 -15.12
C MET A 1 -2.49 -6.67 -14.59
N SER A 2 -3.53 -6.66 -13.76
CA SER A 2 -4.33 -5.49 -13.40
C SER A 2 -3.60 -4.50 -12.50
N ASP A 3 -4.13 -3.30 -12.56
CA ASP A 3 -3.91 -2.21 -11.63
C ASP A 3 -4.22 -2.62 -10.17
N LEU A 4 -3.21 -2.67 -9.31
CA LEU A 4 -3.35 -3.20 -7.95
C LEU A 4 -4.09 -2.20 -7.03
N PRO A 5 -5.16 -2.62 -6.33
CA PRO A 5 -5.84 -1.77 -5.37
C PRO A 5 -4.96 -1.45 -4.16
N THR A 6 -5.03 -0.20 -3.71
CA THR A 6 -4.41 0.23 -2.45
C THR A 6 -5.32 -0.16 -1.27
N VAL A 7 -4.80 -0.94 -0.33
CA VAL A 7 -5.52 -1.40 0.87
C VAL A 7 -4.94 -0.73 2.11
N ALA A 8 -5.79 -0.18 2.98
CA ALA A 8 -5.38 0.31 4.30
C ALA A 8 -6.00 -0.48 5.44
N PHE A 9 -5.15 -0.96 6.36
CA PHE A 9 -5.54 -1.58 7.62
C PHE A 9 -5.52 -0.55 8.74
N VAL A 10 -6.65 -0.32 9.40
CA VAL A 10 -6.81 0.72 10.41
C VAL A 10 -7.22 0.15 11.77
N CYS A 11 -6.46 0.53 12.80
CA CYS A 11 -6.83 0.32 14.21
C CYS A 11 -6.58 1.58 15.04
N THR A 12 -6.82 1.57 16.35
CA THR A 12 -6.65 2.76 17.19
C THR A 12 -5.19 3.24 17.25
N HIS A 13 -4.27 2.36 17.64
CA HIS A 13 -2.89 2.75 17.98
C HIS A 13 -1.85 2.55 16.87
N ASN A 14 -2.23 1.89 15.77
CA ASN A 14 -1.32 1.44 14.72
C ASN A 14 -0.05 0.72 15.25
N ALA A 15 -0.21 -0.07 16.31
CA ALA A 15 0.91 -0.70 17.02
C ALA A 15 0.97 -2.23 16.88
N CYS A 16 -0.16 -2.88 16.66
CA CYS A 16 -0.25 -4.34 16.69
C CYS A 16 -0.99 -4.89 15.46
N ARG A 17 -2.27 -5.23 15.57
CA ARG A 17 -3.13 -5.80 14.51
C ARG A 17 -2.91 -5.21 13.11
N SER A 18 -3.00 -3.89 12.96
CA SER A 18 -2.85 -3.23 11.65
C SER A 18 -1.42 -3.30 11.09
N GLN A 19 -0.40 -3.30 11.95
CA GLN A 19 1.00 -3.46 11.52
C GLN A 19 1.26 -4.89 11.05
N ILE A 20 0.74 -5.87 11.79
CA ILE A 20 0.74 -7.29 11.41
C ILE A 20 0.07 -7.45 10.05
N ALA A 21 -1.12 -6.88 9.86
CA ALA A 21 -1.85 -6.97 8.58
C ALA A 21 -1.09 -6.35 7.42
N GLU A 22 -0.48 -5.17 7.60
CA GLU A 22 0.37 -4.58 6.56
C GLU A 22 1.57 -5.48 6.22
N ALA A 23 2.25 -6.05 7.24
CA ALA A 23 3.41 -6.92 7.03
C ALA A 23 3.03 -8.22 6.32
N VAL A 24 1.95 -8.87 6.75
CA VAL A 24 1.41 -10.08 6.13
C VAL A 24 0.98 -9.80 4.69
N ALA A 25 0.19 -8.75 4.45
CA ALA A 25 -0.32 -8.41 3.13
C ALA A 25 0.80 -8.08 2.13
N ARG A 26 1.95 -7.53 2.58
CA ARG A 26 3.10 -7.30 1.68
C ARG A 26 3.62 -8.58 1.04
N ILE A 27 3.49 -9.72 1.71
CA ILE A 27 4.03 -11.01 1.28
C ILE A 27 2.89 -11.88 0.72
N TRP A 28 1.84 -12.09 1.50
CA TRP A 28 0.83 -13.11 1.26
C TRP A 28 -0.28 -12.68 0.30
N ALA A 29 -0.47 -11.38 0.12
CA ALA A 29 -1.34 -10.90 -0.95
C ALA A 29 -0.72 -11.12 -2.33
N ASP A 30 0.54 -11.55 -2.41
CA ASP A 30 1.21 -12.00 -3.64
C ASP A 30 1.03 -11.01 -4.80
N GLY A 31 1.36 -9.75 -4.50
CA GLY A 31 1.25 -8.65 -5.44
C GLY A 31 -0.17 -8.35 -5.91
N ALA A 32 -1.23 -8.76 -5.20
CA ALA A 32 -2.60 -8.40 -5.55
C ALA A 32 -3.06 -7.05 -4.98
N VAL A 33 -2.33 -6.48 -4.02
CA VAL A 33 -2.66 -5.21 -3.36
C VAL A 33 -1.41 -4.38 -3.08
N ILE A 34 -1.59 -3.09 -2.83
CA ILE A 34 -0.58 -2.22 -2.23
C ILE A 34 -0.98 -1.94 -0.77
N PRO A 35 -0.37 -2.59 0.23
CA PRO A 35 -0.82 -2.52 1.60
C PRO A 35 -0.20 -1.35 2.38
N TYR A 36 -1.05 -0.70 3.18
CA TYR A 36 -0.70 0.34 4.15
C TYR A 36 -1.42 0.06 5.47
N SER A 37 -0.93 0.67 6.55
CA SER A 37 -1.64 0.75 7.81
C SER A 37 -1.50 2.11 8.44
N ALA A 38 -2.49 2.47 9.26
CA ALA A 38 -2.48 3.68 10.06
C ALA A 38 -3.38 3.51 11.30
N GLY A 39 -3.43 4.55 12.14
CA GLY A 39 -4.33 4.58 13.28
C GLY A 39 -4.81 5.97 13.65
N THR A 40 -5.91 6.00 14.39
CA THR A 40 -6.57 7.24 14.83
C THR A 40 -5.77 7.95 15.91
N HIS A 41 -5.08 7.19 16.76
CA HIS A 41 -4.25 7.68 17.87
C HIS A 41 -2.93 6.90 17.89
N PRO A 42 -2.04 7.07 16.91
CA PRO A 42 -0.82 6.29 16.80
C PRO A 42 0.07 6.46 18.03
N VAL A 43 0.62 5.36 18.54
CA VAL A 43 1.61 5.38 19.62
C VAL A 43 3.03 5.46 19.07
N GLU A 44 4.05 5.52 19.93
CA GLU A 44 5.43 5.75 19.51
C GLU A 44 6.07 4.56 18.76
N ARG A 45 5.72 3.32 19.14
CA ARG A 45 6.39 2.10 18.65
C ARG A 45 5.42 0.99 18.31
N VAL A 46 5.82 0.16 17.34
CA VAL A 46 5.17 -1.12 17.06
C VAL A 46 5.36 -2.05 18.25
N ASN A 47 4.36 -2.88 18.53
CA ASN A 47 4.38 -3.86 19.60
C ASN A 47 5.57 -4.84 19.36
N PRO A 48 6.53 -4.91 20.30
CA PRO A 48 7.73 -5.75 20.12
C PRO A 48 7.40 -7.24 20.05
N ASP A 49 6.35 -7.71 20.74
CA ASP A 49 5.92 -9.11 20.66
C ASP A 49 5.34 -9.44 19.29
N ALA A 50 4.59 -8.51 18.68
CA ALA A 50 4.12 -8.68 17.32
C ALA A 50 5.29 -8.81 16.32
N LEU A 51 6.32 -7.96 16.45
CA LEU A 51 7.52 -8.02 15.61
C LEU A 51 8.28 -9.33 15.80
N ARG A 52 8.48 -9.73 17.06
CA ARG A 52 9.18 -10.97 17.43
C ARG A 52 8.45 -12.19 16.89
N VAL A 53 7.15 -12.31 17.11
CA VAL A 53 6.36 -13.47 16.65
C VAL A 53 6.32 -13.52 15.12
N LEU A 54 6.16 -12.40 14.43
CA LEU A 54 6.23 -12.33 12.96
C LEU A 54 7.57 -12.85 12.42
N HIS A 55 8.67 -12.41 13.03
CA HIS A 55 10.01 -12.83 12.63
C HIS A 55 10.24 -14.32 12.95
N ASP A 56 10.07 -14.72 14.21
CA ASP A 56 10.47 -16.03 14.71
C ASP A 56 9.60 -17.18 14.20
N ARG A 57 8.30 -16.93 13.97
CA ARG A 57 7.35 -17.97 13.53
C ARG A 57 7.07 -17.95 12.03
N TYR A 58 7.05 -16.78 11.41
CA TYR A 58 6.61 -16.61 10.03
C TYR A 58 7.73 -16.12 9.09
N GLY A 59 8.91 -15.81 9.61
CA GLY A 59 10.03 -15.30 8.81
C GLY A 59 9.77 -13.91 8.21
N ILE A 60 8.84 -13.14 8.79
CA ILE A 60 8.44 -11.82 8.29
C ILE A 60 9.18 -10.72 9.06
N ASP A 61 10.13 -10.06 8.40
CA ASP A 61 10.80 -8.89 8.97
C ASP A 61 9.94 -7.63 8.83
N ALA A 62 9.34 -7.22 9.94
CA ALA A 62 8.56 -5.99 10.07
C ALA A 62 9.30 -4.89 10.87
N SER A 63 10.59 -5.08 11.18
CA SER A 63 11.36 -4.20 12.09
C SER A 63 11.45 -2.74 11.66
N THR A 64 11.25 -2.45 10.36
CA THR A 64 11.27 -1.09 9.82
C THR A 64 9.91 -0.39 9.83
N GLN A 65 8.83 -1.08 10.22
CA GLN A 65 7.49 -0.49 10.35
C GLN A 65 7.41 0.46 11.55
N ARG A 66 6.58 1.48 11.44
CA ARG A 66 6.34 2.48 12.49
C ARG A 66 4.86 2.82 12.55
N PRO A 67 4.31 3.18 13.73
CA PRO A 67 2.96 3.71 13.81
C PRO A 67 2.81 5.00 13.00
N LYS A 68 1.68 5.15 12.31
CA LYS A 68 1.38 6.20 11.34
C LYS A 68 -0.04 6.73 11.54
N ALA A 69 -0.24 8.03 11.41
CA ALA A 69 -1.54 8.68 11.50
C ALA A 69 -2.35 8.50 10.21
N LEU A 70 -3.68 8.61 10.30
CA LEU A 70 -4.58 8.41 9.15
C LEU A 70 -4.33 9.37 7.98
N ASP A 71 -3.91 10.60 8.27
CA ASP A 71 -3.60 11.63 7.27
C ASP A 71 -2.33 11.34 6.45
N THR A 72 -1.50 10.40 6.91
CA THR A 72 -0.33 9.92 6.17
C THR A 72 -0.68 8.84 5.15
N LEU A 73 -1.91 8.32 5.18
CA LEU A 73 -2.34 7.32 4.22
C LEU A 73 -2.38 7.91 2.81
N PRO A 74 -2.00 7.12 1.81
CA PRO A 74 -2.24 7.47 0.42
C PRO A 74 -3.74 7.47 0.12
N ASN A 75 -4.10 7.74 -1.13
CA ASN A 75 -5.43 7.44 -1.59
C ASN A 75 -5.66 5.91 -1.56
N ILE A 76 -6.73 5.49 -0.87
CA ILE A 76 -7.05 4.07 -0.67
C ILE A 76 -8.24 3.67 -1.53
N ASP A 77 -8.24 2.42 -1.98
CA ASP A 77 -9.37 1.81 -2.69
C ASP A 77 -10.19 0.95 -1.73
N ILE A 78 -9.51 0.27 -0.80
CA ILE A 78 -10.09 -0.66 0.15
C ILE A 78 -9.67 -0.25 1.57
N LEU A 79 -10.64 -0.14 2.47
CA LEU A 79 -10.41 0.17 3.88
C LEU A 79 -10.84 -1.01 4.76
N ILE A 80 -9.91 -1.52 5.55
CA ILE A 80 -10.13 -2.64 6.45
C ILE A 80 -9.95 -2.15 7.89
N THR A 81 -11.02 -2.17 8.67
CA THR A 81 -10.96 -1.88 10.11
C THR A 81 -10.67 -3.16 10.91
N MET A 82 -9.98 -3.01 12.04
CA MET A 82 -9.50 -4.15 12.84
C MET A 82 -10.30 -4.32 14.14
N GLY A 83 -11.62 -4.12 14.13
CA GLY A 83 -12.49 -4.29 15.31
C GLY A 83 -12.35 -3.20 16.38
N CYS A 84 -11.86 -2.02 16.03
CA CYS A 84 -11.59 -0.95 17.00
C CYS A 84 -12.83 -0.20 17.49
N GLY A 85 -14.03 -0.45 16.94
CA GLY A 85 -15.32 0.14 17.39
C GLY A 85 -15.42 1.67 17.27
N VAL A 86 -14.31 2.36 17.01
CA VAL A 86 -14.26 3.78 16.72
C VAL A 86 -14.93 4.04 15.39
N ALA A 87 -15.77 5.07 15.36
CA ALA A 87 -16.12 5.80 14.16
C ALA A 87 -14.82 6.34 13.55
N CYS A 88 -14.17 5.50 12.74
CA CYS A 88 -13.03 5.92 11.96
C CYS A 88 -13.51 7.15 11.16
N PRO A 89 -12.75 8.27 11.17
CA PRO A 89 -13.07 9.42 10.33
C PRO A 89 -13.41 8.94 8.92
N THR A 90 -14.31 9.64 8.22
CA THR A 90 -14.73 9.34 6.84
C THR A 90 -13.54 9.38 5.90
N LEU A 91 -12.74 8.31 5.91
CA LEU A 91 -11.72 8.02 4.95
C LEU A 91 -12.44 7.53 3.69
N PRO A 92 -12.30 8.25 2.58
CA PRO A 92 -12.91 7.85 1.32
C PRO A 92 -12.25 6.55 0.87
N ALA A 93 -13.05 5.50 0.79
CA ALA A 93 -12.67 4.19 0.27
C ALA A 93 -13.87 3.65 -0.49
N GLN A 94 -13.59 2.88 -1.54
CA GLN A 94 -14.61 2.38 -2.46
C GLN A 94 -15.17 1.05 -1.95
N HIS A 95 -14.34 0.26 -1.24
CA HIS A 95 -14.77 -0.88 -0.45
C HIS A 95 -14.37 -0.70 1.02
N ARG A 96 -15.23 -1.17 1.92
CA ARG A 96 -14.99 -1.16 3.37
C ARG A 96 -15.43 -2.46 4.00
N GLU A 97 -14.56 -3.06 4.81
CA GLU A 97 -14.90 -4.22 5.64
C GLU A 97 -14.24 -4.12 7.03
N ASP A 98 -14.79 -4.83 8.01
CA ASP A 98 -14.22 -4.96 9.35
C ASP A 98 -13.80 -6.41 9.58
N TRP A 99 -12.56 -6.63 9.98
CA TRP A 99 -12.03 -7.96 10.29
C TRP A 99 -12.30 -8.39 11.73
N GLY A 100 -12.67 -7.47 12.61
CA GLY A 100 -13.18 -7.77 13.95
C GLY A 100 -12.21 -8.56 14.84
N LEU A 101 -10.91 -8.32 14.70
CA LEU A 101 -9.88 -9.11 15.38
C LEU A 101 -9.65 -8.64 16.82
N GLU A 102 -9.56 -9.57 17.76
CA GLU A 102 -9.15 -9.30 19.14
C GLU A 102 -7.71 -8.77 19.20
N ASP A 103 -7.41 -7.87 20.14
CA ASP A 103 -6.06 -7.35 20.32
C ASP A 103 -5.22 -8.32 21.16
N PRO A 104 -4.13 -8.91 20.61
CA PRO A 104 -3.29 -9.82 21.37
C PRO A 104 -2.33 -9.08 22.31
N THR A 105 -2.31 -7.75 22.33
CA THR A 105 -1.39 -6.97 23.17
C THR A 105 -1.51 -7.35 24.66
N GLY A 106 -0.37 -7.70 25.27
CA GLY A 106 -0.30 -8.11 26.67
C GLY A 106 -0.67 -9.58 26.92
N GLN A 107 -1.00 -10.33 25.87
CA GLN A 107 -1.26 -11.76 25.95
C GLN A 107 -0.03 -12.60 25.57
N GLU A 108 -0.14 -13.91 25.72
CA GLU A 108 0.91 -14.86 25.35
C GLU A 108 1.06 -15.01 23.83
N ASP A 109 2.20 -15.54 23.37
CA ASP A 109 2.50 -15.79 21.95
C ASP A 109 1.38 -16.53 21.21
N LYS A 110 0.65 -17.43 21.90
CA LYS A 110 -0.48 -18.15 21.31
C LYS A 110 -1.57 -17.21 20.78
N ALA A 111 -1.86 -16.11 21.47
CA ALA A 111 -2.84 -15.12 21.03
C ALA A 111 -2.34 -14.34 19.81
N PHE A 112 -1.05 -14.00 19.77
CA PHE A 112 -0.42 -13.38 18.60
C PHE A 112 -0.45 -14.31 17.39
N ILE A 113 -0.09 -15.58 17.57
CA ILE A 113 -0.13 -16.59 16.52
C ILE A 113 -1.55 -16.70 15.96
N ALA A 114 -2.57 -16.89 16.81
CA ALA A 114 -3.96 -16.96 16.38
C ALA A 114 -4.40 -15.70 15.60
N THR A 115 -3.98 -14.51 16.05
CA THR A 115 -4.27 -13.25 15.35
C THR A 115 -3.59 -13.18 13.98
N ILE A 116 -2.32 -13.61 13.89
CA ILE A 116 -1.56 -13.60 12.64
C ILE A 116 -2.15 -14.60 11.63
N ASP A 117 -2.47 -15.82 12.07
CA ASP A 117 -3.12 -16.84 11.23
C ASP A 117 -4.45 -16.32 10.67
N ALA A 118 -5.26 -15.71 11.53
CA ALA A 118 -6.54 -15.13 11.14
C ALA A 118 -6.40 -13.95 10.15
N ILE A 119 -5.29 -13.19 10.22
CA ILE A 119 -4.94 -12.13 9.26
C ILE A 119 -4.47 -12.72 7.93
N ILE A 120 -3.70 -13.81 7.97
CA ILE A 120 -3.23 -14.53 6.79
C ILE A 120 -4.43 -15.07 6.01
N GLU A 121 -5.34 -15.78 6.66
CA GLU A 121 -6.54 -16.34 6.04
C GLU A 121 -7.38 -15.26 5.34
N ARG A 122 -7.64 -14.14 6.03
CA ARG A 122 -8.41 -13.02 5.45
C ARG A 122 -7.67 -12.31 4.31
N THR A 123 -6.35 -12.23 4.38
CA THR A 123 -5.52 -11.67 3.30
C THR A 123 -5.57 -12.54 2.05
N LEU A 124 -5.52 -13.86 2.22
CA LEU A 124 -5.65 -14.83 1.12
C LEU A 124 -7.04 -14.76 0.49
N ASP A 125 -8.10 -14.69 1.31
CA ASP A 125 -9.47 -14.49 0.83
C ASP A 125 -9.62 -13.17 0.07
N LEU A 126 -9.14 -12.05 0.63
CA LEU A 126 -9.17 -10.75 -0.03
C LEU A 126 -8.45 -10.78 -1.38
N ARG A 127 -7.29 -11.45 -1.44
CA ARG A 127 -6.52 -11.63 -2.67
C ARG A 127 -7.34 -12.37 -3.73
N GLU A 128 -8.00 -13.47 -3.38
CA GLU A 128 -8.82 -14.23 -4.33
C GLU A 128 -10.03 -13.41 -4.80
N ARG A 129 -10.71 -12.67 -3.91
CA ARG A 129 -11.81 -11.77 -4.28
C ARG A 129 -11.37 -10.67 -5.24
N ILE A 130 -10.18 -10.10 -5.04
CA ILE A 130 -9.59 -9.11 -5.96
C ILE A 130 -9.29 -9.73 -7.31
N ARG A 131 -8.64 -10.89 -7.32
CA ARG A 131 -8.24 -11.60 -8.56
C ARG A 131 -9.46 -12.03 -9.38
N ALA A 132 -10.53 -12.42 -8.71
CA ALA A 132 -11.79 -12.78 -9.35
C ALA A 132 -12.57 -11.56 -9.89
N ASN A 133 -12.15 -10.31 -9.60
CA ASN A 133 -12.95 -9.09 -9.77
C ASN A 133 -14.30 -9.12 -9.01
N HIS A 134 -14.36 -9.88 -7.91
CA HIS A 134 -15.56 -10.04 -7.08
C HIS A 134 -15.64 -9.00 -5.96
N LEU A 135 -14.56 -8.25 -5.70
CA LEU A 135 -14.71 -6.95 -5.04
C LEU A 135 -15.32 -6.03 -6.08
N GLU A 136 -16.54 -5.57 -5.85
CA GLU A 136 -17.27 -4.67 -6.75
C GLU A 136 -16.41 -3.47 -7.15
N GLY A 137 -15.71 -3.62 -8.27
CA GLY A 137 -15.02 -2.59 -9.00
C GLY A 137 -15.98 -2.04 -10.04
N SER A 138 -16.96 -1.21 -9.65
CA SER A 138 -17.76 -0.43 -10.61
C SER A 138 -16.82 0.15 -11.68
N PRO A 139 -17.22 0.23 -12.96
CA PRO A 139 -16.44 0.93 -14.01
C PRO A 139 -15.94 2.31 -13.55
N GLU A 140 -16.66 2.93 -12.63
CA GLU A 140 -16.32 4.18 -11.94
C GLU A 140 -15.09 4.08 -11.03
N LEU A 141 -14.85 2.95 -10.34
CA LEU A 141 -13.64 2.69 -9.53
C LEU A 141 -12.38 2.75 -10.39
N THR A 142 -12.44 2.16 -11.59
CA THR A 142 -11.33 2.16 -12.53
C THR A 142 -11.05 3.57 -13.06
N ARG A 143 -12.10 4.35 -13.37
CA ARG A 143 -11.95 5.73 -13.86
C ARG A 143 -11.35 6.68 -12.81
N HIS A 144 -11.85 6.65 -11.56
CA HIS A 144 -11.31 7.48 -10.49
C HIS A 144 -9.84 7.17 -10.21
N ARG A 145 -9.47 5.89 -10.14
CA ARG A 145 -8.08 5.45 -9.93
C ARG A 145 -7.16 5.90 -11.06
N VAL A 146 -7.59 5.74 -12.32
CA VAL A 146 -6.86 6.21 -13.51
C VAL A 146 -6.71 7.74 -13.49
N ALA A 147 -7.77 8.48 -13.14
CA ALA A 147 -7.72 9.94 -13.04
C ALA A 147 -6.72 10.43 -11.96
N ARG A 148 -6.70 9.81 -10.77
CA ARG A 148 -5.72 10.15 -9.72
C ARG A 148 -4.28 9.94 -10.21
N ARG A 149 -4.03 8.91 -11.00
CA ARG A 149 -2.70 8.67 -11.57
C ARG A 149 -2.31 9.66 -12.64
N PHE A 150 -3.23 10.04 -13.52
CA PHE A 150 -2.97 11.13 -14.46
C PHE A 150 -2.68 12.43 -13.71
N LYS A 151 -3.40 12.71 -12.62
CA LYS A 151 -3.11 13.84 -11.73
C LYS A 151 -1.71 13.74 -11.11
N ALA A 152 -1.29 12.56 -10.64
CA ALA A 152 0.06 12.36 -10.14
C ALA A 152 1.12 12.52 -11.24
N LEU A 153 0.84 12.14 -12.49
CA LEU A 153 1.76 12.36 -13.60
C LEU A 153 1.68 13.78 -14.20
N ALA A 154 0.71 14.61 -13.83
CA ALA A 154 0.55 15.98 -14.32
C ALA A 154 1.55 16.96 -13.65
N ASP A 155 2.81 16.56 -13.54
CA ASP A 155 3.91 17.34 -12.96
C ASP A 155 5.23 17.00 -13.68
N PRO A 156 6.00 18.02 -14.09
CA PRO A 156 7.17 17.81 -14.93
C PRO A 156 8.27 17.00 -14.23
N THR A 157 8.46 17.19 -12.92
CA THR A 157 9.49 16.48 -12.14
C THR A 157 9.09 15.01 -11.96
N ARG A 158 7.81 14.73 -11.66
CA ARG A 158 7.31 13.35 -11.56
C ARG A 158 7.34 12.62 -12.89
N LEU A 159 7.06 13.29 -14.00
CA LEU A 159 7.26 12.72 -15.34
C LEU A 159 8.72 12.39 -15.62
N HIS A 160 9.64 13.28 -15.27
CA HIS A 160 11.07 13.04 -15.44
C HIS A 160 11.54 11.84 -14.58
N VAL A 161 11.08 11.73 -13.33
CA VAL A 161 11.34 10.54 -12.50
C VAL A 161 10.86 9.26 -13.20
N VAL A 162 9.63 9.26 -13.72
CA VAL A 162 9.08 8.11 -14.44
C VAL A 162 9.93 7.80 -15.68
N GLN A 163 10.35 8.80 -16.45
CA GLN A 163 11.23 8.60 -17.63
C GLN A 163 12.57 7.96 -17.25
N LEU A 164 13.21 8.41 -16.16
CA LEU A 164 14.43 7.80 -15.64
C LEU A 164 14.20 6.34 -15.24
N LEU A 165 13.09 6.02 -14.57
CA LEU A 165 12.73 4.65 -14.20
C LEU A 165 12.22 3.80 -15.38
N VAL A 166 11.91 4.40 -16.53
CA VAL A 166 11.67 3.64 -17.78
C VAL A 166 13.00 3.22 -18.39
N GLN A 167 13.99 4.13 -18.39
CA GLN A 167 15.33 3.89 -18.91
C GLN A 167 16.15 2.91 -18.05
N HIS A 168 15.85 2.87 -16.75
CA HIS A 168 16.52 2.03 -15.77
C HIS A 168 15.51 1.19 -15.01
N ASP A 169 15.68 -0.14 -14.94
CA ASP A 169 14.68 -1.02 -14.32
C ASP A 169 14.45 -0.75 -12.81
N GLU A 170 15.52 -0.39 -12.09
CA GLU A 170 15.46 0.04 -10.69
C GLU A 170 16.52 1.13 -10.40
N LEU A 171 16.15 2.20 -9.70
CA LEU A 171 17.07 3.26 -9.28
C LEU A 171 16.92 3.64 -7.81
N CYS A 172 18.04 3.92 -7.16
CA CYS A 172 18.07 4.52 -5.83
C CYS A 172 17.73 6.02 -5.86
N ALA A 173 17.12 6.53 -4.78
CA ALA A 173 16.89 7.98 -4.58
C ALA A 173 18.14 8.83 -4.88
N CYS A 174 19.32 8.39 -4.44
CA CYS A 174 20.57 9.14 -4.63
C CYS A 174 21.04 9.19 -6.09
N LYS A 175 20.56 8.28 -6.95
CA LYS A 175 20.83 8.27 -8.39
C LYS A 175 19.80 9.09 -9.16
N LEU A 176 18.58 9.23 -8.63
CA LEU A 176 17.56 10.10 -9.21
C LEU A 176 17.88 11.59 -8.99
N LEU A 177 18.26 11.96 -7.77
CA LEU A 177 18.41 13.36 -7.36
C LEU A 177 19.27 14.24 -8.30
N PRO A 178 20.46 13.79 -8.77
CA PRO A 178 21.32 14.62 -9.63
C PRO A 178 20.70 14.99 -10.98
N HIS A 179 19.71 14.24 -11.46
CA HIS A 179 19.09 14.43 -12.78
C HIS A 179 17.88 15.38 -12.76
N LEU A 180 17.38 15.73 -11.57
CA LEU A 180 16.08 16.39 -11.42
C LEU A 180 16.18 17.89 -11.10
N GLY A 181 17.38 18.41 -10.76
CA GLY A 181 17.57 19.82 -10.43
C GLY A 181 16.81 20.29 -9.18
N ILE A 182 16.49 19.38 -8.26
CA ILE A 182 15.73 19.64 -7.03
C ILE A 182 16.49 19.17 -5.78
N GLY A 183 16.04 19.60 -4.60
CA GLY A 183 16.56 19.13 -3.31
C GLY A 183 15.94 17.80 -2.84
N GLN A 184 16.66 17.10 -1.95
CA GLN A 184 16.23 15.82 -1.38
C GLN A 184 14.82 15.85 -0.73
N PRO A 185 14.42 16.91 0.02
CA PRO A 185 13.06 16.95 0.58
C PRO A 185 11.97 16.94 -0.50
N THR A 186 12.22 17.63 -1.62
CA THR A 186 11.30 17.70 -2.76
C THR A 186 11.22 16.36 -3.47
N LEU A 187 12.35 15.67 -3.64
CA LEU A 187 12.37 14.32 -4.21
C LEU A 187 11.56 13.35 -3.35
N SER A 188 11.77 13.34 -2.04
CA SER A 188 11.01 12.49 -1.12
C SER A 188 9.50 12.73 -1.22
N HIS A 189 9.08 13.99 -1.36
CA HIS A 189 7.67 14.33 -1.57
C HIS A 189 7.11 13.74 -2.88
N HIS A 190 7.83 13.92 -3.99
CA HIS A 190 7.43 13.34 -5.28
C HIS A 190 7.40 11.81 -5.26
N MET A 191 8.39 11.17 -4.63
CA MET A 191 8.40 9.71 -4.50
C MET A 191 7.25 9.22 -3.64
N ALA A 192 6.92 9.93 -2.55
CA ALA A 192 5.76 9.59 -1.72
C ALA A 192 4.46 9.65 -2.53
N GLN A 193 4.25 10.68 -3.36
CA GLN A 193 3.09 10.81 -4.23
C GLN A 193 3.03 9.72 -5.33
N LEU A 194 4.17 9.40 -5.94
CA LEU A 194 4.21 8.35 -6.97
C LEU A 194 3.97 6.95 -6.35
N CYS A 195 4.48 6.72 -5.14
CA CYS A 195 4.21 5.50 -4.39
C CYS A 195 2.76 5.43 -3.92
N SER A 196 2.18 6.55 -3.48
CA SER A 196 0.79 6.60 -2.98
C SER A 196 -0.22 6.22 -4.06
N GLU A 197 0.02 6.64 -5.31
CA GLU A 197 -0.84 6.26 -6.45
C GLU A 197 -0.47 4.91 -7.08
N GLY A 198 0.52 4.20 -6.51
CA GLY A 198 0.97 2.90 -6.98
C GLY A 198 1.67 2.94 -8.34
N LEU A 199 2.16 4.10 -8.78
CA LEU A 199 2.92 4.27 -10.03
C LEU A 199 4.36 3.77 -9.90
N VAL A 200 4.92 3.88 -8.68
CA VAL A 200 6.27 3.47 -8.34
C VAL A 200 6.23 2.54 -7.13
N ILE A 201 7.07 1.51 -7.14
CA ILE A 201 7.19 0.53 -6.07
C ILE A 201 8.54 0.75 -5.37
N PRO A 202 8.55 1.08 -4.06
CA PRO A 202 9.78 1.21 -3.30
C PRO A 202 10.28 -0.15 -2.79
N ARG A 203 11.60 -0.33 -2.75
CA ARG A 203 12.32 -1.44 -2.11
C ARG A 203 13.40 -0.87 -1.21
N LYS A 204 13.45 -1.30 0.06
CA LYS A 204 14.54 -0.92 0.97
C LYS A 204 15.74 -1.84 0.76
N ASP A 205 16.92 -1.23 0.70
CA ASP A 205 18.21 -1.91 0.61
C ASP A 205 19.18 -1.26 1.60
N GLY A 206 19.20 -1.79 2.82
CA GLY A 206 19.89 -1.17 3.95
C GLY A 206 19.38 0.24 4.23
N ARG A 207 20.27 1.25 4.09
CA ARG A 207 19.92 2.67 4.28
C ARG A 207 19.30 3.32 3.04
N TRP A 208 19.31 2.64 1.91
CA TRP A 208 18.90 3.19 0.63
C TRP A 208 17.50 2.71 0.26
N THR A 209 16.75 3.56 -0.44
CA THR A 209 15.47 3.17 -1.03
C THR A 209 15.61 3.18 -2.54
N HIS A 210 15.40 2.02 -3.11
CA HIS A 210 15.35 1.74 -4.53
C HIS A 210 13.91 1.82 -5.01
N TYR A 211 13.71 2.23 -6.25
CA TYR A 211 12.41 2.43 -6.85
C TYR A 211 12.37 1.78 -8.22
N ARG A 212 11.26 1.12 -8.51
CA ARG A 212 10.95 0.55 -9.83
C ARG A 212 9.56 0.99 -10.27
N LEU A 213 9.31 1.03 -11.58
CA LEU A 213 7.96 1.35 -12.07
C LEU A 213 6.99 0.20 -11.85
N ASN A 214 5.77 0.56 -11.49
CA ASN A 214 4.64 -0.35 -11.61
C ASN A 214 4.15 -0.37 -13.07
N ARG A 215 4.74 -1.26 -13.88
CA ARG A 215 4.38 -1.37 -15.31
C ARG A 215 2.90 -1.74 -15.53
N CYS A 216 2.27 -2.46 -14.59
CA CYS A 216 0.85 -2.79 -14.65
C CYS A 216 -0.02 -1.54 -14.47
N ALA A 217 0.35 -0.65 -13.53
CA ALA A 217 -0.32 0.63 -13.35
C ALA A 217 -0.29 1.46 -14.65
N LEU A 218 0.87 1.57 -15.31
CA LEU A 218 0.99 2.29 -16.58
C LEU A 218 0.19 1.64 -17.72
N ALA A 219 0.21 0.32 -17.82
CA ALA A 219 -0.60 -0.41 -18.80
C ALA A 219 -2.10 -0.13 -18.61
N SER A 220 -2.59 -0.14 -17.37
CA SER A 220 -4.00 0.16 -17.08
C SER A 220 -4.41 1.58 -17.45
N MET A 221 -3.52 2.56 -17.28
CA MET A 221 -3.76 3.94 -17.69
C MET A 221 -3.83 4.07 -19.21
N ARG A 222 -2.93 3.38 -19.93
CA ARG A 222 -2.97 3.30 -21.40
C ARG A 222 -4.26 2.65 -21.88
N ASP A 223 -4.63 1.51 -21.31
CA ASP A 223 -5.83 0.76 -21.72
C ASP A 223 -7.10 1.57 -21.44
N ALA A 224 -7.13 2.38 -20.36
CA ALA A 224 -8.22 3.29 -20.06
C ALA A 224 -8.35 4.47 -21.05
N LEU A 225 -7.26 4.87 -21.71
CA LEU A 225 -7.28 5.83 -22.82
C LEU A 225 -7.56 5.16 -24.19
N GLY A 226 -7.49 3.83 -24.27
CA GLY A 226 -7.26 3.11 -25.53
C GLY A 226 -8.09 1.86 -25.75
N LYS A 227 -9.34 1.78 -25.27
CA LYS A 227 -10.30 0.79 -25.79
C LYS A 227 -11.11 1.28 -27.00
N ASP A 228 -11.19 2.60 -27.20
CA ASP A 228 -12.02 3.22 -28.26
C ASP A 228 -11.20 3.76 -29.45
N LEU A 229 -9.86 3.69 -29.42
CA LEU A 229 -8.99 4.19 -30.49
C LEU A 229 -8.76 3.19 -31.64
N GLU A 230 -9.17 1.93 -31.47
CA GLU A 230 -9.08 0.89 -32.53
C GLU A 230 -10.39 0.71 -33.31
N GLY A 231 -11.46 1.44 -32.95
CA GLY A 231 -12.81 1.32 -33.54
C GLY A 231 -13.21 2.41 -34.54
N GLY A 232 -12.26 3.14 -35.11
CA GLY A 232 -12.53 4.23 -36.05
C GLY A 232 -11.82 4.05 -37.39
N ARG A 233 -12.37 3.18 -38.26
CA ARG A 233 -12.23 3.29 -39.71
C ARG A 233 -13.59 3.13 -40.36
#